data_AF-A0A354FI48-F1
#
_entry.id   AF-A0A354FI48-F1
#
_cell.length_a   1.000
_cell.length_b   1.000
_cell.length_c   1.000
_cell.angle_alpha   90.00
_cell.angle_beta   90.00
_cell.angle_gamma   90.00
#
_symmetry.space_group_name_H-M   'P 1'
#
loop_
_entity.id
_entity.type
_entity.pdbx_description
1 polymer ?
#
loop_
_entity_poly.entity_id
_entity_poly.type
_entity_poly.pdbx_seq_one_letter_code
_entity_poly.pdbx_strand_id
1 'polypeptide(L)'
;YYGSFAFILNPDFLSSLSKKDQDALMSVSGEKLSQLAGQEWDRADAIGRKDAQAAGSTITTASSAIHKHYLGLMAGVESDWVKHVGKKGVDGKAALVELRRIAKEYDQSK
;
A
#
# COMPACT_ATOMS: atom_id res chain seq x y z
N TYR A 1 -1.95 -2.67 7.91
CA TYR A 1 -1.26 -1.51 7.31
C TYR A 1 -0.04 -2.06 6.61
N TYR A 2 -0.13 -2.19 5.29
CA TYR A 2 1.00 -2.49 4.43
C TYR A 2 1.69 -1.15 4.16
N GLY A 3 3.02 -1.09 4.25
CA GLY A 3 3.77 0.15 4.09
C GLY A 3 3.42 0.86 2.77
N SER A 4 3.51 2.19 2.76
CA SER A 4 3.30 2.98 1.55
C SER A 4 4.64 3.34 0.92
N PHE A 5 4.74 3.15 -0.39
CA PHE A 5 5.88 3.60 -1.19
C PHE A 5 5.43 4.71 -2.14
N ALA A 6 6.32 5.66 -2.41
CA ALA A 6 6.09 6.72 -3.38
C ALA A 6 7.18 6.69 -4.44
N PHE A 7 6.78 6.67 -5.70
CA PHE A 7 7.66 6.91 -6.85
C PHE A 7 7.52 8.38 -7.22
N ILE A 8 8.55 9.17 -6.94
CA ILE A 8 8.50 10.62 -7.05
C ILE A 8 9.48 11.08 -8.13
N LEU A 9 9.00 11.93 -9.02
CA LEU A 9 9.82 12.59 -10.04
C LEU A 9 9.96 14.08 -9.69
N ASN A 10 11.17 14.62 -9.85
CA ASN A 10 11.38 16.05 -9.69
C ASN A 10 10.60 16.84 -10.77
N PRO A 11 9.82 17.87 -10.38
CA PRO A 11 8.97 18.61 -11.32
C PRO A 11 9.77 19.45 -12.33
N ASP A 12 10.89 20.04 -11.92
CA ASP A 12 11.76 20.82 -12.81
C ASP A 12 12.37 19.92 -13.88
N PHE A 13 12.81 18.72 -13.49
CA PHE A 13 13.30 17.72 -14.43
C PHE A 13 12.21 17.31 -15.41
N LEU A 14 10.99 16.99 -14.95
CA LEU A 14 9.87 16.67 -15.83
C LEU A 14 9.59 17.81 -16.82
N SER A 15 9.62 19.06 -16.35
CA SER A 15 9.39 20.24 -17.20
C SER A 15 10.49 20.46 -18.25
N SER A 16 11.72 19.99 -17.99
CA SER A 16 12.85 20.10 -18.90
C SER A 16 12.81 19.11 -20.07
N LEU A 17 11.99 18.05 -19.96
CA LEU A 17 11.86 17.03 -20.99
C LEU A 17 11.02 17.52 -22.17
N SER A 18 11.20 16.87 -23.34
CA SER A 18 10.34 17.10 -24.50
C SER A 18 8.88 16.74 -24.17
N LYS A 19 7.90 17.36 -24.86
CA LYS A 19 6.49 17.03 -24.67
C LYS A 19 6.20 15.53 -24.89
N LYS A 20 6.87 14.94 -25.89
CA LYS A 20 6.78 13.50 -26.18
C LYS A 20 7.21 12.65 -24.98
N ASP A 21 8.31 13.00 -24.32
CA ASP A 21 8.83 12.22 -23.21
C ASP A 21 8.02 12.44 -21.93
N GLN A 22 7.53 13.67 -21.70
CA GLN A 22 6.57 13.95 -20.63
C GLN A 22 5.33 13.08 -20.79
N ASP A 23 4.74 13.04 -21.99
CA ASP A 23 3.54 12.25 -22.26
C ASP A 23 3.81 10.75 -22.11
N ALA A 24 4.98 10.27 -22.57
CA ALA A 24 5.38 8.88 -22.37
C ALA A 24 5.50 8.51 -20.88
N LEU A 25 6.16 9.35 -20.06
CA LEU A 25 6.27 9.13 -18.62
C LEU A 25 4.90 9.15 -17.93
N MET A 26 4.06 10.13 -18.25
CA MET A 26 2.73 10.23 -17.65
C MET A 26 1.82 9.07 -18.05
N SER A 27 1.97 8.53 -19.27
CA SER A 27 1.18 7.38 -19.77
C SER A 27 1.38 6.07 -18.99
N VAL A 28 2.45 5.99 -18.19
CA VAL A 28 2.76 4.84 -17.33
C VAL A 28 2.75 5.18 -15.85
N SER A 29 2.59 6.45 -15.47
CA SER A 29 2.61 6.93 -14.08
C SER A 29 1.22 6.84 -13.42
N GLY A 30 1.12 7.30 -12.17
CA GLY A 30 -0.15 7.33 -11.43
C GLY A 30 -0.71 5.94 -11.16
N GLU A 31 -2.03 5.79 -11.32
CA GLU A 31 -2.75 4.55 -11.04
C GLU A 31 -2.16 3.32 -11.75
N LYS A 32 -1.75 3.48 -13.02
CA LYS A 32 -1.16 2.40 -13.80
C LYS A 32 0.15 1.89 -13.20
N LEU A 33 1.04 2.80 -12.80
CA LEU A 33 2.27 2.41 -12.10
C LEU A 33 1.95 1.77 -10.75
N SER A 34 0.99 2.34 -9.99
CA SER A 34 0.60 1.80 -8.69
C SER A 34 0.06 0.37 -8.79
N GLN A 35 -0.74 0.07 -9.82
CA GLN A 35 -1.26 -1.27 -10.07
C GLN A 35 -0.12 -2.23 -10.47
N LEU A 36 0.73 -1.84 -11.42
CA LEU A 36 1.87 -2.66 -11.86
C LEU A 36 2.80 -2.97 -10.69
N ALA A 37 3.15 -1.96 -9.90
CA ALA A 37 4.05 -2.14 -8.76
C ALA A 37 3.42 -3.08 -7.71
N GLY A 38 2.12 -2.92 -7.40
CA GLY A 38 1.40 -3.82 -6.49
C GLY A 38 1.43 -5.29 -6.96
N GLN A 39 1.26 -5.53 -8.26
CA GLN A 39 1.37 -6.88 -8.84
C GLN A 39 2.79 -7.45 -8.71
N GLU A 40 3.83 -6.64 -8.91
CA GLU A 40 5.21 -7.12 -8.73
C GLU A 40 5.53 -7.39 -7.25
N TRP A 41 4.98 -6.62 -6.31
CA TRP A 41 5.09 -6.95 -4.88
C TRP A 41 4.42 -8.28 -4.54
N ASP A 42 3.21 -8.54 -5.03
CA ASP A 42 2.52 -9.83 -4.85
C ASP A 42 3.37 -11.00 -5.39
N ARG A 43 4.04 -10.82 -6.54
CA ARG A 43 4.96 -11.82 -7.12
C ARG A 43 6.23 -11.99 -6.30
N ALA A 44 6.83 -10.90 -5.85
CA ALA A 44 8.03 -10.92 -5.03
C ALA A 44 7.77 -11.64 -3.69
N ASP A 45 6.61 -11.42 -3.07
CA ASP A 45 6.20 -12.12 -1.85
C ASP A 45 6.06 -13.63 -2.08
N ALA A 46 5.52 -14.05 -3.23
CA ALA A 46 5.40 -15.46 -3.58
C ALA A 46 6.78 -16.12 -3.80
N ILE A 47 7.73 -15.41 -4.42
CA ILE A 47 9.10 -15.87 -4.61
C ILE A 47 9.83 -15.97 -3.27
N GLY A 48 9.83 -14.89 -2.48
CA GLY A 48 10.51 -14.85 -1.19
C GLY A 48 9.98 -15.90 -0.20
N ARG A 49 8.68 -16.19 -0.24
CA ARG A 49 8.08 -17.30 0.53
C ARG A 49 8.69 -18.65 0.15
N LYS A 50 8.84 -18.94 -1.15
CA LYS A 50 9.43 -20.19 -1.64
C LYS A 50 10.91 -20.29 -1.24
N ASP A 51 11.66 -19.20 -1.37
CA ASP A 51 13.07 -19.16 -1.01
C ASP A 51 13.26 -19.41 0.50
N ALA A 52 12.44 -18.79 1.34
CA ALA A 52 12.47 -19.00 2.78
C ALA A 52 12.18 -20.47 3.16
N GLN A 53 11.21 -21.11 2.49
CA GLN A 53 10.91 -22.53 2.69
C GLN A 53 12.08 -23.43 2.23
N ALA A 54 12.68 -23.14 1.07
CA ALA A 54 13.84 -23.86 0.56
C ALA A 54 15.06 -23.73 1.49
N ALA A 55 15.21 -22.59 2.17
CA ALA A 55 16.21 -22.36 3.20
C ALA A 55 15.89 -23.03 4.56
N GLY A 56 14.78 -23.77 4.66
CA GLY A 56 14.39 -24.52 5.87
C GLY A 56 13.50 -23.76 6.85
N SER A 57 12.96 -22.59 6.47
CA SER A 57 12.06 -21.83 7.34
C SER A 57 10.68 -22.50 7.45
N THR A 58 10.11 -22.50 8.66
CA THR A 58 8.71 -22.89 8.88
C THR A 58 7.81 -21.66 8.74
N ILE A 59 6.82 -21.72 7.85
CA ILE A 59 5.85 -20.65 7.64
C ILE A 59 4.47 -21.17 8.04
N THR A 60 3.84 -20.51 9.01
CA THR A 60 2.52 -20.92 9.53
C THR A 60 1.53 -19.78 9.42
N THR A 61 0.31 -20.10 8.97
CA THR A 61 -0.79 -19.14 8.96
C THR A 61 -1.28 -18.92 10.40
N ALA A 62 -1.41 -17.66 10.81
CA ALA A 62 -1.95 -17.31 12.12
C ALA A 62 -3.37 -17.84 12.29
N SER A 63 -3.67 -18.43 13.46
CA SER A 63 -5.01 -18.90 13.78
C SER A 63 -5.99 -17.75 13.99
N SER A 64 -7.29 -18.03 13.92
CA SER A 64 -8.34 -17.05 14.23
C SER A 64 -8.22 -16.47 15.65
N ALA A 65 -7.78 -17.29 16.62
CA ALA A 65 -7.54 -16.85 17.99
C ALA A 65 -6.37 -15.85 18.08
N ILE A 66 -5.25 -16.14 17.42
CA ILE A 66 -4.11 -15.22 17.34
C ILE A 66 -4.53 -13.92 16.64
N HIS A 67 -5.25 -14.01 15.52
CA HIS A 67 -5.74 -12.84 14.81
C HIS A 67 -6.63 -11.98 15.71
N LYS A 68 -7.62 -12.56 16.39
CA LYS A 68 -8.49 -11.83 17.33
C LYS A 68 -7.70 -11.17 18.45
N HIS A 69 -6.71 -11.87 19.01
CA HIS A 69 -5.83 -11.30 20.03
C HIS A 69 -5.07 -10.08 19.51
N TYR A 70 -4.46 -10.17 18.33
CA TYR A 70 -3.76 -9.04 17.70
C TYR A 70 -4.68 -7.86 17.37
N LEU A 71 -5.91 -8.10 16.91
CA LEU A 71 -6.90 -7.03 16.72
C LEU A 71 -7.20 -6.30 18.04
N GLY A 72 -7.27 -7.04 19.16
CA GLY A 72 -7.40 -6.44 20.49
C GLY A 72 -6.22 -5.52 20.85
N LEU A 73 -4.98 -5.97 20.60
CA LEU A 73 -3.78 -5.15 20.83
C LEU A 73 -3.78 -3.87 19.97
N MET A 74 -4.32 -3.94 18.75
CA MET A 74 -4.32 -2.84 17.79
C MET A 74 -5.54 -1.91 17.93
N ALA A 75 -6.50 -2.21 18.81
CA ALA A 75 -7.79 -1.50 18.89
C ALA A 75 -7.64 0.02 19.11
N GLY A 76 -6.60 0.46 19.83
CA GLY A 76 -6.33 1.88 20.09
C GLY A 76 -5.69 2.63 18.92
N VAL A 77 -4.94 1.93 18.07
CA VAL A 77 -4.03 2.53 17.06
C VAL A 77 -4.77 3.47 16.12
N GLU A 78 -5.92 3.05 15.58
CA GLU A 78 -6.69 3.88 14.66
C GLU A 78 -7.29 5.09 15.36
N SER A 79 -7.81 4.92 16.58
CA SER A 79 -8.40 6.02 17.33
C SER A 79 -7.36 7.09 17.67
N ASP A 80 -6.14 6.67 18.00
CA ASP A 80 -5.04 7.56 18.32
C ASP A 80 -4.50 8.25 17.06
N TRP A 81 -4.43 7.54 15.94
CA TRP A 81 -4.09 8.13 14.65
C TRP A 81 -5.12 9.19 14.23
N VAL A 82 -6.43 8.90 14.33
CA VAL A 82 -7.50 9.87 14.03
C VAL A 82 -7.38 11.12 14.89
N LYS A 83 -7.15 10.97 16.21
CA LYS A 83 -6.92 12.11 17.11
C LYS A 83 -5.68 12.90 16.71
N HIS A 84 -4.60 12.21 16.35
CA HIS A 84 -3.34 12.84 15.96
C HIS A 84 -3.49 13.69 14.69
N VAL A 85 -4.08 13.13 13.63
CA VAL A 85 -4.25 13.85 12.36
C VAL A 85 -5.34 14.92 12.43
N GLY A 86 -6.34 14.75 13.30
CA GLY A 86 -7.34 15.79 13.58
C GLY A 86 -6.72 17.08 14.13
N LYS A 87 -5.65 16.98 14.95
CA LYS A 87 -4.87 18.16 15.41
C LYS A 87 -4.17 18.91 14.27
N LYS A 88 -4.03 18.27 13.11
CA LYS A 88 -3.47 18.85 11.88
C LYS A 88 -4.55 19.31 10.90
N GLY A 89 -5.83 19.32 11.32
CA GLY A 89 -6.96 19.73 10.48
C GLY A 89 -7.42 18.67 9.47
N VAL A 90 -6.97 17.42 9.59
CA VAL A 90 -7.35 16.33 8.69
C VAL A 90 -8.51 15.53 9.27
N ASP A 91 -9.55 15.26 8.47
CA ASP A 91 -10.59 14.30 8.83
C ASP A 91 -10.07 12.86 8.65
N GLY A 92 -9.43 12.36 9.71
CA GLY A 92 -8.89 11.01 9.73
C GLY A 92 -9.96 9.92 9.59
N LYS A 93 -11.19 10.15 10.07
CA LYS A 93 -12.26 9.15 9.95
C LYS A 93 -12.66 9.00 8.48
N ALA A 94 -12.90 10.12 7.79
CA ALA A 94 -13.21 10.11 6.37
C ALA A 94 -12.07 9.48 5.55
N ALA A 95 -10.82 9.82 5.85
CA ALA A 95 -9.65 9.25 5.17
C ALA A 95 -9.56 7.71 5.31
N LEU A 96 -9.81 7.17 6.49
CA LEU A 96 -9.80 5.71 6.71
C LEU A 96 -10.97 5.01 6.02
N VAL A 97 -12.16 5.62 6.01
CA VAL A 97 -13.32 5.09 5.27
C VAL A 97 -12.98 5.00 3.79
N GLU A 98 -12.45 6.07 3.22
CA GLU A 98 -12.11 6.14 1.80
C GLU A 98 -11.01 5.16 1.41
N LEU A 99 -9.93 5.09 2.19
CA LEU A 99 -8.85 4.14 1.98
C LEU A 99 -9.37 2.69 1.90
N ARG A 100 -10.24 2.31 2.83
CA ARG A 100 -10.80 0.95 2.89
C ARG A 100 -11.80 0.67 1.78
N ARG A 101 -12.56 1.69 1.34
CA ARG A 101 -13.47 1.59 0.20
C ARG A 101 -12.66 1.31 -1.07
N ILE A 102 -11.68 2.15 -1.37
CA ILE A 102 -10.78 1.99 -2.53
C ILE A 102 -10.10 0.63 -2.51
N ALA A 103 -9.53 0.21 -1.36
CA ALA A 103 -8.85 -1.08 -1.25
C ALA A 103 -9.78 -2.27 -1.58
N LYS A 104 -11.04 -2.24 -1.13
CA LYS A 104 -12.02 -3.30 -1.43
C LYS A 104 -12.43 -3.31 -2.90
N GLU A 105 -12.63 -2.14 -3.49
CA GLU A 105 -13.00 -2.02 -4.90
C GLU A 105 -11.90 -2.57 -5.81
N TYR A 106 -10.63 -2.26 -5.51
CA TYR A 106 -9.52 -2.82 -6.26
C TYR A 106 -9.44 -4.35 -6.16
N ASP A 107 -9.65 -4.93 -4.96
CA ASP A 107 -9.65 -6.38 -4.77
C ASP A 107 -10.74 -7.08 -5.59
N GLN A 108 -11.92 -6.45 -5.73
CA GLN A 108 -13.03 -6.97 -6.53
C GLN A 108 -12.82 -6.81 -8.05
N SER A 109 -11.94 -5.90 -8.46
CA SER A 109 -11.61 -5.64 -9.87
C SER A 109 -10.42 -6.45 -10.40
N LYS A 110 -9.71 -7.17 -9.51
CA LYS A 110 -8.66 -8.13 -9.88
C LYS A 110 -9.28 -9.40 -10.45
#